data_AF-A0A7V9R6V6-F1
#
_entry.id   AF-A0A7V9R6V6-F1
#
_cell.length_a   1.000
_cell.length_b   1.000
_cell.length_c   1.000
_cell.angle_alpha   90.00
_cell.angle_beta   90.00
_cell.angle_gamma   90.00
#
_symmetry.space_group_name_H-M   'P 1'
#
loop_
_entity.id
_entity.type
_entity.pdbx_description
1 polymer ?
#
loop_
_entity_poly.entity_id
_entity_poly.type
_entity_poly.pdbx_seq_one_letter_code
_entity_poly.pdbx_strand_id
1 'polypeptide(L)' 'MGLDDKIKNKTEDMTGKAKEATGKATDDEQLEAEGKTDQSKSDIKQAGEKVKDAFGH' A
#
# COMPACT_ATOMS: atom_id res chain seq x y z
N MET A 1 -13.42 16.31 -0.28
CA MET A 1 -12.36 15.29 -0.35
C MET A 1 -11.37 15.56 0.76
N GLY A 2 -11.63 15.07 1.98
CA GLY A 2 -10.91 15.51 3.18
C GLY A 2 -10.85 14.40 4.20
N LEU A 3 -9.68 14.26 4.83
CA LEU A 3 -9.26 13.27 5.84
C LEU A 3 -9.50 11.78 5.52
N ASP A 4 -10.70 11.34 5.19
CA ASP A 4 -11.04 9.92 5.03
C ASP A 4 -10.17 9.24 3.97
N ASP A 5 -10.00 9.84 2.78
CA ASP A 5 -9.12 9.31 1.71
C ASP A 5 -7.64 9.22 2.13
N LYS A 6 -7.13 10.25 2.82
CA LYS A 6 -5.74 10.25 3.30
C LYS A 6 -5.53 9.21 4.40
N ILE A 7 -6.50 9.05 5.29
CA ILE A 7 -6.46 8.05 6.36
C ILE A 7 -6.53 6.66 5.76
N LYS A 8 -7.41 6.41 4.78
CA LYS A 8 -7.56 5.13 4.12
C LYS A 8 -6.26 4.69 3.43
N ASN A 9 -5.66 5.59 2.66
CA ASN A 9 -4.38 5.31 1.99
C ASN A 9 -3.25 5.02 3.00
N LYS A 10 -3.22 5.76 4.12
CA LYS A 10 -2.25 5.50 5.21
C LYS A 10 -2.52 4.20 5.96
N THR A 11 -3.79 3.80 6.05
CA THR A 11 -4.24 2.58 6.73
C THR A 11 -3.87 1.35 5.91
N GLU A 12 -4.04 1.39 4.59
CA GLU A 12 -3.59 0.34 3.67
C GLU A 12 -2.06 0.17 3.75
N ASP A 13 -1.30 1.28 3.76
CA ASP A 13 0.15 1.26 3.92
C ASP A 13 0.61 0.67 5.27
N MET A 14 -0.08 1.04 6.35
CA MET A 14 0.14 0.46 7.68
C MET A 14 -0.22 -1.02 7.73
N THR A 15 -1.30 -1.43 7.06
CA THR A 15 -1.74 -2.82 7.03
C THR A 15 -0.75 -3.70 6.28
N GLY A 16 -0.23 -3.24 5.13
CA GLY A 16 0.83 -3.93 4.38
C GLY A 16 2.12 -4.10 5.21
N LYS A 17 2.57 -3.03 5.88
CA LYS A 17 3.72 -3.08 6.80
C LYS A 17 3.48 -4.02 7.98
N ALA A 18 2.28 -4.01 8.55
CA ALA A 18 1.92 -4.89 9.65
C ALA A 18 1.93 -6.37 9.22
N LYS A 19 1.40 -6.68 8.02
CA LYS A 19 1.48 -8.03 7.43
C LYS A 19 2.94 -8.46 7.21
N GLU A 20 3.77 -7.57 6.66
CA GLU A 20 5.20 -7.87 6.46
C GLU A 20 5.91 -8.16 7.78
N ALA A 21 5.74 -7.27 8.77
CA ALA A 21 6.36 -7.41 10.08
C ALA A 21 5.87 -8.65 10.83
N THR A 22 4.57 -8.94 10.73
CA THR A 22 3.98 -10.14 11.35
C THR A 22 4.49 -11.40 10.67
N GLY A 23 4.49 -11.44 9.33
CA GLY A 23 5.02 -12.57 8.56
C GLY A 23 6.48 -12.85 8.88
N LYS A 24 7.33 -11.81 8.94
CA LYS A 24 8.72 -11.95 9.39
C LYS A 24 8.84 -12.48 10.82
N ALA A 25 8.00 -12.00 11.73
CA ALA A 25 8.04 -12.39 13.13
C ALA A 25 7.54 -13.82 13.36
N THR A 26 6.62 -14.31 12.53
CA THR A 26 6.02 -15.65 12.63
C THR A 26 6.62 -16.65 11.64
N ASP A 27 7.63 -16.26 10.86
CA ASP A 27 8.21 -17.06 9.77
C ASP A 27 7.14 -17.49 8.73
N ASP A 28 6.16 -16.62 8.48
CA ASP A 28 5.07 -16.84 7.53
C ASP A 28 5.36 -16.07 6.23
N GLU A 29 5.91 -16.79 5.24
CA GLU A 29 6.27 -16.24 3.94
C GLU A 29 5.06 -15.68 3.17
N GLN A 30 3.86 -16.22 3.39
CA GLN A 30 2.65 -15.72 2.74
C GLN A 30 2.29 -14.32 3.25
N LEU A 31 2.29 -14.11 4.57
CA LEU A 31 2.03 -12.82 5.18
C LEU A 31 3.10 -11.79 4.80
N GLU A 32 4.37 -12.19 4.74
CA GLU A 32 5.44 -11.30 4.25
C GLU A 32 5.19 -10.88 2.79
N ALA A 33 4.92 -11.84 1.92
CA ALA A 33 4.70 -11.61 0.50
C ALA A 33 3.45 -10.77 0.25
N GLU A 34 2.36 -11.00 0.99
CA GLU A 34 1.15 -10.18 0.93
C GLU A 34 1.45 -8.73 1.32
N GLY A 35 2.18 -8.52 2.41
CA GLY A 35 2.56 -7.18 2.87
C GLY A 35 3.34 -6.39 1.81
N LYS A 36 4.38 -7.00 1.24
CA LYS A 36 5.18 -6.41 0.15
C LYS A 36 4.37 -6.14 -1.12
N THR A 37 3.48 -7.07 -1.47
CA THR A 37 2.64 -6.96 -2.66
C THR A 37 1.65 -5.81 -2.53
N ASP A 38 1.05 -5.65 -1.35
CA ASP A 38 0.10 -4.57 -1.07
C ASP A 38 0.78 -3.19 -1.17
N GLN A 39 1.97 -3.05 -0.59
CA GLN A 39 2.78 -1.83 -0.71
C GLN A 39 3.10 -1.50 -2.17
N SER A 40 3.63 -2.48 -2.90
CA SER A 40 4.01 -2.31 -4.31
C SER A 40 2.81 -1.91 -5.18
N LYS A 41 1.62 -2.49 -4.92
CA LYS A 41 0.38 -2.11 -5.62
C LYS A 41 -0.04 -0.68 -5.33
N SER A 42 0.05 -0.24 -4.08
CA SER A 42 -0.28 1.13 -3.68
C SER A 42 0.67 2.15 -4.33
N ASP A 43 1.97 1.89 -4.34
CA ASP A 43 2.96 2.73 -5.02
C ASP A 43 2.66 2.84 -6.53
N ILE A 44 2.36 1.72 -7.18
CA ILE A 44 2.00 1.70 -8.61
C ILE A 44 0.71 2.46 -8.87
N LYS A 45 -0.32 2.28 -8.04
CA LYS A 45 -1.58 3.03 -8.16
C LYS A 45 -1.34 4.53 -8.00
N GLN A 46 -0.64 4.96 -6.97
CA GLN A 46 -0.35 6.38 -6.76
C GLN A 46 0.49 6.98 -7.89
N ALA A 47 1.49 6.25 -8.38
CA ALA A 47 2.27 6.69 -9.53
C ALA A 47 1.41 6.78 -10.79
N GLY A 48 0.56 5.78 -11.05
CA GLY A 48 -0.36 5.76 -12.18
C GLY A 48 -1.40 6.87 -12.13
N GLU A 49 -1.96 7.16 -10.96
CA GLU A 49 -2.87 8.29 -10.76
C GLU A 49 -2.17 9.63 -10.96
N LYS A 50 -0.95 9.81 -10.43
CA LYS A 50 -0.16 11.03 -10.68
C LYS A 50 0.18 11.23 -12.15
N VAL A 51 0.53 10.15 -12.87
CA VAL A 51 0.75 10.20 -14.31
C VAL A 51 -0.55 10.55 -15.02
N LYS A 52 -1.67 9.90 -14.69
CA LYS A 52 -2.96 10.20 -15.30
C LYS A 52 -3.42 11.63 -15.04
N ASP A 53 -3.14 12.19 -13.86
CA ASP A 53 -3.44 13.57 -13.51
C ASP A 53 -2.55 14.56 -14.28
N ALA A 54 -1.25 14.26 -14.40
CA ALA A 54 -0.29 15.09 -15.12
C ALA A 54 -0.48 15.08 -16.66
N PHE A 55 -0.97 13.96 -17.21
CA PHE A 55 -1.24 13.79 -18.64
C PHE A 55 -2.73 13.99 -19.02
N GLY A 56 -3.61 14.15 -18.02
CA GLY A 56 -5.06 14.16 -18.19
C GLY A 56 -5.72 15.53 -18.00
N HIS A 57 -4.95 16.62 -18.07
CA HIS A 57 -5.50 17.95 -18.30
C HIS A 57 -5.70 18.19 -19.80
#